data_AF-A0A5B0DGS2-F1
#
_entry.id   AF-A0A5B0DGS2-F1
#
_cell.length_a   1.000
_cell.length_b   1.000
_cell.length_c   1.000
_cell.angle_alpha   90.00
_cell.angle_beta   90.00
_cell.angle_gamma   90.00
#
_symmetry.space_group_name_H-M   'P 1'
#
loop_
_entity.id
_entity.type
_entity.pdbx_description
1 polymer ?
#
loop_
_entity_poly.entity_id
_entity_poly.type
_entity_poly.pdbx_seq_one_letter_code
_entity_poly.pdbx_strand_id
1 'polypeptide(L)' 'MTNEDRNKLSDMLLQSLYDYHFANNGGSYKLPKAMINADVNSKLAIEYLIEKEYAIDSGQGSDNLVLAITTQGMDYINNK' A
#
# COMPACT_ATOMS: atom_id res chain seq x y z
N MET A 1 -8.06 17.40 -0.86
CA MET A 1 -7.36 16.57 -1.85
C MET A 1 -8.38 16.11 -2.88
N THR A 2 -8.09 16.22 -4.17
CA THR A 2 -9.00 15.74 -5.22
C THR A 2 -8.92 14.21 -5.36
N ASN A 3 -9.88 13.59 -6.05
CA ASN A 3 -9.80 12.16 -6.36
C ASN A 3 -8.55 11.80 -7.19
N GLU A 4 -8.09 12.70 -8.06
CA GLU A 4 -6.88 12.51 -8.87
C GLU A 4 -5.61 12.50 -8.00
N ASP A 5 -5.51 13.40 -7.04
CA ASP A 5 -4.37 13.45 -6.12
C ASP A 5 -4.29 12.19 -5.25
N ARG A 6 -5.45 11.67 -4.82
CA ARG A 6 -5.52 10.40 -4.09
C ARG A 6 -5.05 9.24 -4.95
N ASN A 7 -5.48 9.17 -6.22
CA ASN A 7 -5.06 8.12 -7.13
C ASN A 7 -3.55 8.16 -7.38
N LYS A 8 -2.97 9.35 -7.60
CA LYS A 8 -1.51 9.51 -7.75
C LYS A 8 -0.75 9.03 -6.53
N LEU A 9 -1.23 9.37 -5.32
CA LEU A 9 -0.60 8.92 -4.09
C LEU A 9 -0.69 7.40 -3.93
N SER A 10 -1.86 6.81 -4.18
CA SER A 10 -2.05 5.35 -4.18
C SER A 10 -1.14 4.66 -5.18
N ASP A 11 -0.99 5.22 -6.38
CA ASP A 11 -0.12 4.67 -7.42
C ASP A 11 1.35 4.71 -7.00
N MET A 12 1.81 5.81 -6.42
CA MET A 12 3.18 5.93 -5.90
C MET A 12 3.45 4.93 -4.77
N LEU A 13 2.47 4.75 -3.86
CA LEU A 13 2.57 3.76 -2.79
C LEU A 13 2.61 2.33 -3.34
N LEU A 14 1.75 2.01 -4.31
CA LEU A 14 1.72 0.70 -4.94
C LEU A 14 3.01 0.39 -5.70
N GLN A 15 3.58 1.37 -6.41
CA GLN A 15 4.90 1.24 -7.03
C GLN A 15 5.98 0.97 -5.99
N SER A 16 5.96 1.67 -4.86
CA SER A 16 6.92 1.42 -3.77
C SER A 16 6.79 0.01 -3.20
N LEU A 17 5.57 -0.51 -3.07
CA LEU A 17 5.33 -1.89 -2.64
C LEU A 17 5.85 -2.91 -3.66
N TYR A 18 5.65 -2.65 -4.95
CA TYR A 18 6.17 -3.47 -6.05
C TYR A 18 7.69 -3.55 -5.99
N ASP A 19 8.36 -2.40 -5.97
CA ASP A 19 9.83 -2.33 -5.96
C ASP A 19 10.40 -3.04 -4.73
N TYR A 20 9.81 -2.84 -3.56
CA TYR A 20 10.22 -3.50 -2.33
C TYR A 20 10.02 -5.01 -2.37
N HIS A 21 8.90 -5.49 -2.93
CA HIS A 21 8.63 -6.91 -3.08
C HIS A 21 9.76 -7.60 -3.84
N PHE A 22 10.17 -7.05 -4.99
CA PHE A 22 11.24 -7.62 -5.80
C PHE A 22 12.63 -7.42 -5.20
N ALA A 23 12.89 -6.28 -4.55
CA ALA A 23 14.16 -6.04 -3.87
C ALA A 23 14.37 -6.93 -2.64
N ASN A 24 13.29 -7.41 -2.01
CA ASN A 24 13.32 -8.14 -0.74
C ASN A 24 12.70 -9.55 -0.82
N ASN A 25 12.71 -10.19 -2.00
CA ASN A 25 12.25 -11.57 -2.19
C ASN A 25 10.84 -11.86 -1.63
N GLY A 26 9.89 -10.98 -1.91
CA GLY A 26 8.51 -11.10 -1.45
C GLY A 26 8.21 -10.44 -0.11
N GLY A 27 9.12 -9.58 0.38
CA GLY A 27 8.97 -8.90 1.66
C GLY A 27 7.74 -7.99 1.76
N SER A 28 7.31 -7.74 2.99
CA SER A 28 6.24 -6.80 3.35
C SER A 28 6.79 -5.54 4.01
N TYR A 29 6.13 -4.40 3.80
CA TYR A 29 6.40 -3.18 4.55
C TYR A 29 5.80 -3.27 5.94
N LYS A 30 6.57 -2.83 6.95
CA LYS A 30 6.10 -2.70 8.32
C LYS A 30 6.08 -1.23 8.69
N LEU A 31 4.90 -0.70 9.01
CA LEU A 31 4.71 0.70 9.35
C LEU A 31 3.95 0.79 10.68
N PRO A 32 4.42 1.59 11.65
CA PRO A 32 3.63 1.85 12.86
C PRO A 32 2.29 2.49 12.51
N LYS A 33 1.18 1.95 13.02
CA LYS A 33 -0.17 2.50 12.77
C LYS A 33 -0.31 3.94 13.27
N ALA A 34 0.43 4.31 14.31
CA ALA A 34 0.49 5.68 14.81
C ALA A 34 0.97 6.68 13.74
N MET A 35 1.95 6.31 12.91
CA MET A 35 2.45 7.16 11.82
C MET A 35 1.44 7.28 10.68
N ILE A 36 0.78 6.17 10.32
CA ILE A 36 -0.25 6.17 9.27
C ILE A 36 -1.45 7.02 9.70
N ASN A 37 -1.88 6.90 10.94
CA ASN A 37 -3.00 7.68 11.46
C ASN A 37 -2.69 9.18 11.63
N ALA A 38 -1.42 9.56 11.66
CA ALA A 38 -1.00 10.97 11.70
C ALA A 38 -1.11 11.67 10.33
N ASP A 39 -1.12 10.91 9.23
CA ASP A 39 -1.31 11.44 7.88
C ASP A 39 -2.56 10.82 7.22
N VAL A 40 -3.64 11.60 7.21
CA VAL A 40 -4.93 11.21 6.64
C VAL A 40 -4.83 10.81 5.15
N ASN A 41 -3.96 11.45 4.37
CA ASN A 41 -3.85 11.15 2.94
C ASN A 41 -3.17 9.80 2.73
N SER A 42 -2.07 9.56 3.44
CA SER A 42 -1.38 8.26 3.43
C SER A 42 -2.32 7.14 3.90
N LYS A 43 -3.11 7.37 4.94
CA LYS A 43 -4.12 6.43 5.41
C LYS A 43 -5.16 6.11 4.33
N LEU A 44 -5.78 7.12 3.72
CA LEU A 44 -6.81 6.93 2.69
C LEU A 44 -6.26 6.22 1.44
N ALA A 45 -5.01 6.48 1.08
CA ALA A 45 -4.38 5.80 -0.05
C ALA A 45 -4.11 4.32 0.26
N ILE A 46 -3.64 3.99 1.46
CA ILE A 46 -3.47 2.60 1.90
C ILE A 46 -4.83 1.87 1.96
N GLU A 47 -5.85 2.50 2.54
CA GLU A 47 -7.21 1.95 2.59
C GLU A 47 -7.75 1.69 1.19
N TYR A 48 -7.52 2.60 0.24
CA TYR A 48 -7.90 2.40 -1.16
C TYR A 48 -7.18 1.20 -1.80
N LEU A 49 -5.87 1.05 -1.58
CA LEU A 49 -5.12 -0.09 -2.12
C LEU A 49 -5.61 -1.43 -1.57
N ILE A 50 -6.02 -1.46 -0.29
CA ILE A 50 -6.61 -2.64 0.34
C ILE A 50 -8.01 -2.90 -0.19
N GLU A 51 -8.86 -1.88 -0.32
CA GLU A 51 -10.22 -1.98 -0.87
C GLU A 51 -10.21 -2.50 -2.32
N LYS A 52 -9.19 -2.12 -3.11
CA LYS A 52 -8.97 -2.61 -4.48
C LYS A 52 -8.23 -3.94 -4.57
N GLU A 53 -7.92 -4.56 -3.43
CA GLU A 53 -7.17 -5.81 -3.35
C GLU A 53 -5.79 -5.75 -4.01
N TYR A 54 -5.23 -4.56 -4.20
CA TYR A 54 -3.87 -4.35 -4.73
C TYR A 54 -2.80 -4.57 -3.67
N ALA A 55 -3.17 -4.40 -2.40
CA ALA A 55 -2.33 -4.70 -1.25
C ALA A 55 -3.14 -5.39 -0.15
N ILE A 56 -2.46 -6.11 0.74
CA ILE A 56 -3.06 -6.78 1.90
C ILE A 56 -2.36 -6.35 3.19
N ASP A 57 -3.13 -6.15 4.25
CA ASP A 57 -2.60 -5.98 5.61
C ASP A 57 -2.64 -7.33 6.35
N SER A 58 -1.47 -7.89 6.60
CA SER A 58 -1.29 -9.10 7.41
C SER A 58 -1.00 -8.81 8.89
N GLY A 59 -0.94 -7.52 9.27
CA GLY A 59 -0.66 -7.03 10.62
C GLY A 59 -1.90 -6.87 11.50
N GLN A 60 -3.02 -7.50 11.14
CA GLN A 60 -4.26 -7.42 11.92
C GLN A 60 -4.02 -7.84 13.38
N GLY A 61 -4.52 -7.03 14.32
CA GLY A 61 -4.32 -7.24 15.75
C GLY A 61 -2.97 -6.75 16.31
N SER A 62 -2.08 -6.17 15.51
CA SER A 62 -0.84 -5.55 15.98
C SER A 62 -0.87 -4.01 15.89
N ASP A 63 0.07 -3.35 16.56
CA ASP A 63 0.28 -1.90 16.44
C ASP A 63 0.94 -1.48 15.13
N ASN A 64 1.29 -2.44 14.28
CA ASN A 64 1.91 -2.23 12.98
C ASN A 64 0.95 -2.62 11.86
N LEU A 65 0.97 -1.85 10.78
CA LEU A 65 0.49 -2.28 9.47
C LEU A 65 1.58 -3.17 8.85
N VAL A 66 1.20 -4.34 8.34
CA VAL A 66 2.12 -5.22 7.59
C VAL A 66 1.59 -5.36 6.17
N LEU A 67 2.01 -4.43 5.31
CA LEU A 67 1.47 -4.25 3.97
C LEU A 67 2.30 -5.02 2.94
N ALA A 68 1.65 -5.90 2.18
CA ALA A 68 2.25 -6.62 1.06
C ALA A 68 1.47 -6.35 -0.23
N ILE A 69 2.17 -6.24 -1.36
CA ILE A 69 1.52 -6.19 -2.67
C ILE A 69 0.93 -7.56 -3.03
N THR A 70 -0.24 -7.57 -3.67
CA THR A 70 -0.87 -8.78 -4.19
C THR A 70 -0.49 -9.01 -5.65
N THR A 71 -0.81 -10.19 -6.19
CA THR A 71 -0.70 -10.44 -7.64
C THR A 71 -1.52 -9.44 -8.45
N GLN A 72 -2.73 -9.10 -8.00
CA GLN A 72 -3.58 -8.10 -8.68
C GLN A 72 -2.95 -6.71 -8.68
N GLY A 73 -2.29 -6.30 -7.58
CA GLY A 73 -1.55 -5.05 -7.52
C GLY A 73 -0.34 -5.04 -8.45
N MET A 74 0.38 -6.15 -8.55
CA MET A 74 1.49 -6.29 -9.50
C MET A 74 1.02 -6.22 -10.95
N ASP A 75 -0.06 -6.91 -11.29
CA ASP A 75 -0.65 -6.89 -12.62
C ASP A 75 -1.15 -5.49 -12.99
N TYR A 76 -1.72 -4.75 -12.03
CA TYR A 76 -2.13 -3.37 -12.25
C TYR A 76 -0.95 -2.46 -12.63
N ILE A 77 0.18 -2.57 -11.94
CA ILE A 77 1.39 -1.79 -12.25
C ILE A 77 1.96 -2.18 -13.61
N ASN A 78 2.05 -3.48 -13.91
CA ASN A 78 2.63 -3.98 -15.15
C ASN A 78 1.81 -3.65 -16.42
N ASN A 79 0.50 -3.44 -16.29
CA ASN A 79 -0.42 -3.17 -17.42
C ASN A 79 -0.74 -1.68 -17.60
N LYS A 80 -0.01 -0.79 -16.93
CA LYS A 80 -0.21 0.65 -16.95
C LYS A 80 0.65 1.33 -18.01
#